data_AF-A0A942ZXI0-F1
#
_entry.id   AF-A0A942ZXI0-F1
#
_cell.length_a   1.000
_cell.length_b   1.000
_cell.length_c   1.000
_cell.angle_alpha   90.00
_cell.angle_beta   90.00
_cell.angle_gamma   90.00
#
_symmetry.space_group_name_H-M   'P 1'
#
loop_
_entity.id
_entity.type
_entity.pdbx_description
1 polymer ?
#
loop_
_entity_poly.entity_id
_entity_poly.type
_entity_poly.pdbx_seq_one_letter_code
_entity_poly.pdbx_strand_id
1 'polypeptide(L)'
;MNNLCTDIGFMSLNKHGEQLCGDHVDIVPQGENSTVVVLADGMGSGVKANILSTLTSKIISTMMAEGMQVEDCVETIASTLPICAVRGVAYSTFTIIRIIENEEAEIIQYDNPHVVLLRGGKNFEYPREELEIGGKTIYKTRIPIQEDDTFIAFSDGAIHAGIGMSLNFGWERKDIIDYMEMMYDTSFTAKTLNTMLLDECNKLYGGSPGDDTTSVAVKVRERRQVNLMIGPPSSPDDLDRMHDAFFGMSGKRIVCGGTTSTLAAQRLGKPVIAQLDYLDAEIPPTAKVEGLDLVTEGVITMSKVVEYAKDYLHENAAYSQWAYKRDGASLIARMLFEEATDVHFFVGRAINPAHQNPNLPITFNIKMQLVENLCQSLKEMGKRVTVTYF
;
A
#
# COMPACT_ATOMS: atom_id res chain seq x y z
N MET A 1 -22.95 0.62 -6.67
CA MET A 1 -21.58 0.79 -6.14
C MET A 1 -21.03 -0.59 -5.90
N ASN A 2 -19.98 -0.96 -6.62
CA ASN A 2 -19.23 -2.15 -6.28
C ASN A 2 -18.49 -1.92 -4.94
N ASN A 3 -18.15 -3.01 -4.24
CA ASN A 3 -17.41 -2.93 -2.98
C ASN A 3 -15.89 -2.94 -3.22
N LEU A 4 -15.44 -2.58 -4.43
CA LEU A 4 -14.04 -2.65 -4.80
C LEU A 4 -13.32 -1.38 -4.39
N CYS A 5 -12.00 -1.50 -4.21
CA CYS A 5 -11.07 -0.41 -4.04
C CYS A 5 -9.70 -0.80 -4.60
N THR A 6 -8.78 0.17 -4.63
CA THR A 6 -7.42 0.01 -5.12
C THR A 6 -6.42 -0.05 -3.97
N ASP A 7 -5.57 -1.07 -4.00
CA ASP A 7 -4.35 -1.18 -3.20
C ASP A 7 -3.18 -0.88 -4.12
N ILE A 8 -2.35 0.11 -3.79
CA ILE A 8 -1.30 0.62 -4.67
C ILE A 8 0.03 0.57 -3.94
N GLY A 9 1.03 -0.04 -4.55
CA GLY A 9 2.40 -0.09 -4.04
C GLY A 9 3.41 0.19 -5.14
N PHE A 10 4.40 1.01 -4.86
CA PHE A 10 5.51 1.28 -5.77
C PHE A 10 6.84 1.36 -5.03
N MET A 11 7.93 1.16 -5.76
CA MET A 11 9.30 1.20 -5.24
C MET A 11 10.27 1.40 -6.40
N SER A 12 11.39 2.04 -6.11
CA SER A 12 12.44 2.35 -7.08
C SER A 12 13.79 1.86 -6.57
N LEU A 13 14.62 1.38 -7.49
CA LEU A 13 16.06 1.18 -7.32
C LEU A 13 16.77 2.30 -8.06
N ASN A 14 17.69 2.97 -7.36
CA ASN A 14 18.57 3.93 -8.00
C ASN A 14 19.66 3.18 -8.75
N LYS A 15 20.02 3.66 -9.93
CA LYS A 15 21.23 3.25 -10.61
C LYS A 15 22.45 3.37 -9.69
N HIS A 16 23.34 2.38 -9.78
CA HIS A 16 24.57 2.36 -8.99
C HIS A 16 25.41 3.62 -9.25
N GLY A 17 25.74 4.32 -8.16
CA GLY A 17 26.51 5.57 -8.19
C GLY A 17 25.66 6.84 -8.28
N GLU A 18 24.36 6.74 -8.54
CA GLU A 18 23.44 7.88 -8.54
C GLU A 18 22.76 8.05 -7.16
N GLN A 19 22.56 9.31 -6.76
CA GLN A 19 21.87 9.63 -5.49
C GLN A 19 20.36 9.72 -5.65
N LEU A 20 19.86 9.96 -6.86
CA LEU A 20 18.45 10.15 -7.18
C LEU A 20 18.05 9.20 -8.29
N CYS A 21 16.88 8.59 -8.16
CA CYS A 21 16.29 7.79 -9.23
C CYS A 21 15.85 8.70 -10.39
N GLY A 22 16.19 8.31 -11.61
CA GLY A 22 15.71 8.90 -12.84
C GLY A 22 14.21 8.76 -13.07
N ASP A 23 13.56 7.83 -12.38
CA ASP A 23 12.13 7.55 -12.48
C ASP A 23 11.31 8.28 -11.41
N HIS A 24 10.02 8.45 -11.68
CA HIS A 24 9.09 9.00 -10.70
C HIS A 24 7.70 8.37 -10.81
N VAL A 25 7.07 8.15 -9.66
CA VAL A 25 5.68 7.71 -9.56
C VAL A 25 4.89 8.79 -8.85
N ASP A 26 3.77 9.21 -9.45
CA ASP A 26 2.83 10.12 -8.83
C ASP A 26 1.43 9.49 -8.79
N ILE A 27 0.76 9.64 -7.64
CA ILE A 27 -0.55 9.04 -7.38
C ILE A 27 -1.48 10.15 -6.90
N VAL A 28 -2.53 10.42 -7.68
CA VAL A 28 -3.51 11.47 -7.39
C VAL A 28 -4.91 10.86 -7.27
N PRO A 29 -5.51 10.88 -6.07
CA PRO A 29 -6.91 10.49 -5.88
C PRO A 29 -7.85 11.47 -6.60
N GLN A 30 -8.89 10.94 -7.23
CA GLN A 30 -9.98 11.68 -7.86
C GLN A 30 -11.30 11.32 -7.15
N GLY A 31 -11.56 12.00 -6.03
CA GLY A 31 -12.68 11.64 -5.16
C GLY A 31 -12.42 10.35 -4.39
N GLU A 32 -13.48 9.59 -4.10
CA GLU A 32 -13.36 8.36 -3.30
C GLU A 32 -13.10 7.10 -4.11
N ASN A 33 -13.55 7.02 -5.36
CA ASN A 33 -13.54 5.76 -6.11
C ASN A 33 -12.70 5.82 -7.39
N SER A 34 -12.07 6.95 -7.68
CA SER A 34 -11.20 7.10 -8.83
C SER A 34 -9.80 7.50 -8.38
N THR A 35 -8.78 7.01 -9.07
CA THR A 35 -7.37 7.29 -8.79
C THR A 35 -6.57 7.31 -10.08
N VAL A 36 -5.68 8.28 -10.23
CA VAL A 36 -4.71 8.35 -11.34
C VAL A 36 -3.34 7.95 -10.80
N VAL A 37 -2.73 6.95 -11.43
CA VAL A 37 -1.37 6.48 -11.12
C VAL A 37 -0.51 6.70 -12.35
N VAL A 38 0.60 7.43 -12.21
CA VAL A 38 1.53 7.72 -13.31
C VAL A 38 2.92 7.26 -12.93
N LEU A 39 3.52 6.39 -13.75
CA LEU A 39 4.93 6.07 -13.73
C LEU A 39 5.60 6.78 -14.91
N ALA A 40 6.60 7.61 -14.65
CA ALA A 40 7.41 8.25 -15.67
C ALA A 40 8.89 7.88 -15.50
N ASP A 41 9.57 7.56 -16.59
CA ASP A 41 11.01 7.30 -16.61
C ASP A 41 11.70 8.39 -17.43
N GLY A 42 12.59 9.08 -16.72
CA GLY A 42 13.30 10.24 -17.23
C GLY A 42 14.53 9.81 -18.00
N MET A 43 14.66 10.26 -19.24
CA MET A 43 15.77 9.84 -20.09
C MET A 43 17.16 10.02 -19.44
N GLY A 44 17.85 8.90 -19.20
CA GLY A 44 19.17 8.85 -18.58
C GLY A 44 19.09 8.43 -17.11
N SER A 45 19.91 9.04 -16.25
CA SER A 45 19.90 8.74 -14.81
C SER A 45 20.27 9.98 -14.00
N GLY A 46 20.03 9.95 -12.70
CA GLY A 46 20.41 11.02 -11.77
C GLY A 46 19.55 12.28 -11.89
N VAL A 47 20.11 13.44 -11.52
CA VAL A 47 19.36 14.70 -11.31
C VAL A 47 18.53 15.12 -12.53
N LYS A 48 19.06 15.00 -13.75
CA LYS A 48 18.35 15.45 -14.96
C LYS A 48 17.15 14.57 -15.27
N ALA A 49 17.34 13.25 -15.22
CA ALA A 49 16.28 12.27 -15.41
C ALA A 49 15.19 12.46 -14.36
N ASN A 50 15.58 12.59 -13.09
CA ASN A 50 14.66 12.81 -11.97
C ASN A 50 13.76 14.05 -12.16
N ILE A 51 14.33 15.17 -12.62
CA ILE A 51 13.54 16.38 -12.89
C ILE A 51 12.53 16.14 -14.02
N LEU A 52 12.95 15.49 -15.11
CA LEU A 52 12.10 15.21 -16.26
C LEU A 52 10.95 14.25 -15.90
N SER A 53 11.23 13.15 -15.19
CA SER A 53 10.20 12.20 -14.75
C SER A 53 9.25 12.81 -13.74
N THR A 54 9.75 13.59 -12.77
CA THR A 54 8.91 14.29 -11.78
C THR A 54 7.98 15.30 -12.44
N LEU A 55 8.47 16.12 -13.36
CA LEU A 55 7.61 17.07 -14.08
C LEU A 55 6.58 16.36 -14.94
N THR A 56 6.98 15.30 -15.66
CA THR A 56 6.09 14.53 -16.52
C THR A 56 4.95 13.91 -15.71
N SER A 57 5.29 13.14 -14.68
CA SER A 57 4.31 12.46 -13.83
C SER A 57 3.36 13.42 -13.14
N LYS A 58 3.86 14.52 -12.56
CA LYS A 58 3.02 15.53 -11.87
C LYS A 58 2.10 16.30 -12.80
N ILE A 59 2.58 16.69 -13.99
CA ILE A 59 1.74 17.39 -14.97
C ILE A 59 0.59 16.47 -15.40
N ILE A 60 0.90 15.23 -15.80
CA ILE A 60 -0.10 14.26 -16.25
C ILE A 60 -1.10 13.95 -15.13
N SER A 61 -0.61 13.56 -13.96
CA SER A 61 -1.47 13.10 -12.86
C SER A 61 -2.44 14.20 -12.43
N THR A 62 -1.98 15.44 -12.33
CA THR A 62 -2.79 16.59 -11.93
C THR A 62 -3.81 16.93 -13.01
N MET A 63 -3.39 17.05 -14.27
CA MET A 63 -4.30 17.41 -15.37
C MET A 63 -5.38 16.35 -15.58
N MET A 64 -5.02 15.06 -15.52
CA MET A 64 -5.99 13.98 -15.65
C MET A 64 -6.93 13.87 -14.45
N ALA A 65 -6.45 14.15 -13.23
CA ALA A 65 -7.31 14.23 -12.06
C ALA A 65 -8.33 15.39 -12.14
N GLU A 66 -8.01 16.46 -12.87
CA GLU A 66 -8.93 17.56 -13.20
C GLU A 66 -9.80 17.28 -14.45
N GLY A 67 -9.69 16.08 -15.03
CA GLY A 67 -10.54 15.64 -16.13
C GLY A 67 -10.09 16.06 -17.53
N MET A 68 -8.85 16.54 -17.68
CA MET A 68 -8.25 16.83 -18.99
C MET A 68 -7.95 15.54 -19.77
N GLN A 69 -7.91 15.66 -21.10
CA GLN A 69 -7.58 14.53 -21.96
C GLN A 69 -6.05 14.33 -22.04
N VAL A 70 -5.62 13.12 -22.43
CA VAL A 70 -4.18 12.80 -22.48
C VAL A 70 -3.47 13.59 -23.57
N GLU A 71 -4.17 13.92 -24.66
CA GLU A 71 -3.70 14.78 -25.74
C GLU A 71 -3.23 16.14 -25.20
N ASP A 72 -4.05 16.78 -24.35
CA ASP A 72 -3.73 18.07 -23.73
C ASP A 72 -2.54 17.94 -22.76
N CYS A 73 -2.46 16.81 -22.04
CA CYS A 73 -1.35 16.53 -21.14
C CYS A 73 -0.03 16.41 -21.92
N VAL A 74 -0.03 15.67 -23.02
CA VAL A 74 1.13 15.50 -23.91
C VAL A 74 1.49 16.82 -24.60
N GLU A 75 0.54 17.64 -25.02
CA GLU A 75 0.87 18.96 -25.55
C GLU A 75 1.54 19.86 -24.50
N THR A 76 1.03 19.82 -23.26
CA THR A 76 1.57 20.61 -22.14
C THR A 76 2.99 20.18 -21.76
N ILE A 77 3.26 18.88 -21.69
CA ILE A 77 4.61 18.39 -21.39
C ILE A 77 5.58 18.74 -22.54
N ALA A 78 5.13 18.65 -23.80
CA ALA A 78 5.96 18.96 -24.96
C ALA A 78 6.38 20.43 -24.99
N SER A 79 5.49 21.32 -24.55
CA SER A 79 5.76 22.76 -24.45
C SER A 79 6.52 23.16 -23.19
N THR A 80 6.47 22.36 -22.12
CA THR A 80 7.09 22.69 -20.82
C THR A 80 8.48 22.10 -20.64
N LEU A 81 8.75 20.89 -21.17
CA LEU A 81 10.01 20.20 -20.92
C LEU A 81 11.16 20.68 -21.82
N PRO A 82 12.37 20.86 -21.27
CA PRO A 82 13.52 21.24 -22.06
C PRO A 82 13.97 20.13 -23.01
N ILE A 83 14.21 20.46 -24.28
CA ILE A 83 14.73 19.53 -25.29
C ILE A 83 16.19 19.19 -24.96
N CYS A 84 16.49 17.88 -24.90
CA CYS A 84 17.86 17.44 -24.75
C CYS A 84 18.70 17.91 -25.94
N ALA A 85 19.66 18.82 -25.70
CA ALA A 85 20.50 19.39 -26.75
C ALA A 85 21.36 18.36 -27.51
N VAL A 86 21.59 17.17 -26.94
CA VAL A 86 22.39 16.10 -27.55
C VAL A 86 21.52 15.16 -28.39
N ARG A 87 20.31 14.83 -27.92
CA ARG A 87 19.43 13.83 -28.54
C ARG A 87 18.30 14.42 -29.37
N GLY A 88 18.04 15.73 -29.25
CA GLY A 88 16.98 16.42 -29.99
C GLY A 88 15.56 16.07 -29.55
N VAL A 89 15.40 15.33 -28.44
CA VAL A 89 14.11 14.93 -27.88
C VAL A 89 14.05 15.42 -26.43
N ALA A 90 13.10 16.29 -26.09
CA ALA A 90 12.56 16.33 -24.73
C ALA A 90 11.58 15.17 -24.67
N TYR A 91 11.69 14.23 -23.74
CA TYR A 91 10.54 13.53 -23.15
C TYR A 91 11.01 12.43 -22.20
N SER A 92 10.24 12.25 -21.14
CA SER A 92 10.23 11.03 -20.33
C SER A 92 9.23 10.05 -20.95
N THR A 93 9.48 8.76 -20.83
CA THR A 93 8.44 7.75 -21.07
C THR A 93 7.38 7.88 -19.98
N PHE A 94 6.17 7.35 -20.21
CA PHE A 94 5.18 7.28 -19.14
C PHE A 94 4.18 6.13 -19.33
N THR A 95 3.66 5.66 -18.20
CA THR A 95 2.55 4.75 -18.09
C THR A 95 1.54 5.33 -17.11
N ILE A 96 0.28 5.40 -17.53
CA ILE A 96 -0.83 5.90 -16.74
C ILE A 96 -1.79 4.74 -16.52
N ILE A 97 -2.13 4.47 -15.27
CA ILE A 97 -3.20 3.57 -14.88
C ILE A 97 -4.22 4.42 -14.11
N ARG A 98 -5.36 4.68 -14.74
CA ARG A 98 -6.47 5.42 -14.12
C ARG A 98 -7.58 4.45 -13.80
N ILE A 99 -7.89 4.32 -12.52
CA ILE A 99 -9.06 3.58 -12.04
C ILE A 99 -10.22 4.57 -11.94
N ILE A 100 -11.35 4.24 -12.57
CA ILE A 100 -12.53 5.09 -12.69
C ILE A 100 -13.68 4.40 -11.96
N GLU A 101 -14.18 5.05 -10.91
CA GLU A 101 -15.29 4.60 -10.06
C GLU A 101 -15.14 3.16 -9.53
N ASN A 102 -13.91 2.66 -9.40
CA ASN A 102 -13.56 1.28 -9.12
C ASN A 102 -14.24 0.27 -10.09
N GLU A 103 -14.68 0.69 -11.27
CA GLU A 103 -15.42 -0.14 -12.23
C GLU A 103 -14.62 -0.39 -13.51
N GLU A 104 -13.79 0.56 -13.92
CA GLU A 104 -13.00 0.52 -15.15
C GLU A 104 -11.55 0.96 -14.90
N ALA A 105 -10.61 0.35 -15.62
CA ALA A 105 -9.23 0.80 -15.71
C ALA A 105 -8.98 1.38 -17.12
N GLU A 106 -8.54 2.63 -17.18
CA GLU A 106 -8.00 3.27 -18.38
C GLU A 106 -6.47 3.21 -18.30
N ILE A 107 -5.84 2.53 -19.27
CA ILE A 107 -4.39 2.38 -19.34
C ILE A 107 -3.89 3.17 -20.55
N ILE A 108 -2.92 4.06 -20.34
CA ILE A 108 -2.32 4.89 -21.39
C ILE A 108 -0.79 4.79 -21.29
N GLN A 109 -0.12 4.48 -22.38
CA GLN A 109 1.30 4.09 -22.37
C GLN A 109 2.06 4.74 -23.51
N TYR A 110 3.21 5.28 -23.19
CA TYR A 110 4.17 5.88 -24.12
C TYR A 110 5.58 5.41 -23.77
N ASP A 111 6.19 4.67 -24.69
CA ASP A 111 7.57 4.13 -24.68
C ASP A 111 8.00 3.25 -23.48
N ASN A 112 7.25 3.23 -22.36
CA ASN A 112 7.46 2.28 -21.28
C ASN A 112 7.07 0.85 -21.69
N PRO A 113 7.65 -0.17 -21.02
CA PRO A 113 7.12 -1.52 -21.06
C PRO A 113 5.60 -1.55 -20.83
N HIS A 114 4.90 -2.31 -21.68
CA HIS A 114 3.46 -2.45 -21.52
C HIS A 114 3.10 -3.10 -20.18
N VAL A 115 2.10 -2.54 -19.50
CA VAL A 115 1.52 -3.03 -18.26
C VAL A 115 1.23 -4.53 -18.38
N VAL A 116 1.60 -5.27 -17.34
CA VAL A 116 1.20 -6.65 -17.16
C VAL A 116 -0.09 -6.64 -16.35
N LEU A 117 -1.14 -7.24 -16.88
CA LEU A 117 -2.39 -7.43 -16.15
C LEU A 117 -2.48 -8.90 -15.74
N LEU A 118 -2.41 -9.17 -14.44
CA LEU A 118 -2.72 -10.48 -13.89
C LEU A 118 -4.20 -10.52 -13.49
N ARG A 119 -4.97 -11.44 -14.09
CA ARG A 119 -6.36 -11.72 -13.78
C ARG A 119 -6.50 -13.18 -13.37
N GLY A 120 -6.92 -13.43 -12.13
CA GLY A 120 -6.89 -14.77 -11.55
C GLY A 120 -5.47 -15.35 -11.46
N GLY A 121 -4.47 -14.49 -11.26
CA GLY A 121 -3.05 -14.86 -11.19
C GLY A 121 -2.39 -15.22 -12.52
N LYS A 122 -3.05 -14.98 -13.64
CA LYS A 122 -2.53 -15.24 -15.00
C LYS A 122 -2.51 -13.98 -15.85
N ASN A 123 -1.50 -13.85 -16.70
CA ASN A 123 -1.39 -12.75 -17.64
C ASN A 123 -2.61 -12.74 -18.57
N PHE A 124 -3.27 -11.60 -18.59
CA PHE A 124 -4.41 -11.33 -19.42
C PHE A 124 -4.00 -10.33 -20.49
N GLU A 125 -3.94 -10.78 -21.74
CA GLU A 125 -3.73 -9.88 -22.86
C GLU A 125 -4.99 -9.05 -23.10
N TYR A 126 -4.80 -7.73 -23.16
CA TYR A 126 -5.85 -6.74 -23.33
C TYR A 126 -5.64 -5.96 -24.64
N PRO A 127 -6.71 -5.44 -25.27
CA PRO A 127 -6.60 -4.68 -26.52
C PRO A 127 -5.82 -3.39 -26.27
N ARG A 128 -5.06 -2.93 -27.28
CA ARG A 128 -4.29 -1.69 -27.24
C ARG A 128 -4.61 -0.92 -28.51
N GLU A 129 -5.23 0.24 -28.37
CA GLU A 129 -5.52 1.14 -29.49
C GLU A 129 -4.35 2.10 -29.65
N GLU A 130 -3.82 2.20 -30.87
CA GLU A 130 -2.76 3.14 -31.21
C GLU A 130 -3.34 4.52 -31.51
N LEU A 131 -2.75 5.55 -30.91
CA LEU A 131 -3.05 6.95 -31.12
C LEU A 131 -1.77 7.67 -31.53
N GLU A 132 -1.82 8.43 -32.62
CA GLU A 132 -0.72 9.34 -32.97
C GLU A 132 -0.98 10.73 -32.40
N ILE A 133 -0.13 11.17 -31.47
CA ILE A 133 -0.21 12.49 -30.83
C ILE A 133 1.15 13.17 -30.99
N GLY A 134 1.21 14.30 -31.70
CA GLY A 134 2.47 15.04 -31.90
C GLY A 134 3.59 14.24 -32.58
N GLY A 135 3.24 13.26 -33.44
CA GLY A 135 4.20 12.36 -34.10
C GLY A 135 4.73 11.24 -33.19
N LYS A 136 4.06 10.98 -32.06
CA LYS A 136 4.36 9.89 -31.12
C LYS A 136 3.22 8.89 -31.10
N THR A 137 3.56 7.60 -31.02
CA THR A 137 2.59 6.52 -30.85
C THR A 137 2.31 6.31 -29.37
N ILE A 138 1.05 6.52 -28.98
CA ILE A 138 0.54 6.29 -27.62
C ILE A 138 -0.47 5.16 -27.68
N TYR A 139 -0.38 4.22 -26.75
CA TYR A 139 -1.34 3.14 -26.63
C TYR A 139 -2.37 3.47 -25.57
N LYS A 140 -3.65 3.35 -25.90
CA LYS A 140 -4.77 3.58 -24.98
C LYS A 140 -5.69 2.37 -24.97
N THR A 141 -6.27 2.09 -23.80
CA THR A 141 -7.30 1.07 -23.65
C THR A 141 -8.13 1.32 -22.41
N ARG A 142 -9.37 0.82 -22.44
CA ARG A 142 -10.28 0.81 -21.31
C ARG A 142 -10.80 -0.60 -21.11
N ILE A 143 -10.73 -1.09 -19.89
CA ILE A 143 -11.19 -2.43 -19.55
C ILE A 143 -11.97 -2.43 -18.23
N PRO A 144 -13.06 -3.21 -18.12
CA PRO A 144 -13.71 -3.40 -16.84
C PRO A 144 -12.78 -4.14 -15.88
N ILE A 145 -12.75 -3.69 -14.63
CA ILE A 145 -11.96 -4.33 -13.58
C ILE A 145 -12.75 -5.41 -12.86
N GLN A 146 -12.04 -6.37 -12.31
CA GLN A 146 -12.57 -7.48 -11.52
C GLN A 146 -11.83 -7.53 -10.18
N GLU A 147 -12.44 -8.17 -9.19
CA GLU A 147 -11.74 -8.48 -7.94
C GLU A 147 -10.43 -9.23 -8.25
N ASP A 148 -9.38 -8.90 -7.52
CA ASP A 148 -8.03 -9.48 -7.62
C ASP A 148 -7.25 -9.18 -8.92
N ASP A 149 -7.81 -8.38 -9.83
CA ASP A 149 -7.05 -7.83 -10.96
C ASP A 149 -5.85 -7.07 -10.44
N THR A 150 -4.67 -7.37 -10.97
CA THR A 150 -3.41 -6.73 -10.59
C THR A 150 -2.70 -6.20 -11.82
N PHE A 151 -2.60 -4.87 -11.90
CA PHE A 151 -1.86 -4.17 -12.94
C PHE A 151 -0.45 -3.90 -12.45
N ILE A 152 0.55 -4.27 -13.23
CA ILE A 152 1.97 -4.10 -12.91
C ILE A 152 2.61 -3.28 -14.03
N ALA A 153 3.02 -2.05 -13.70
CA ALA A 153 3.77 -1.16 -14.58
C ALA A 153 5.22 -1.07 -14.10
N PHE A 154 6.18 -1.01 -15.02
CA PHE A 154 7.59 -0.86 -14.67
C PHE A 154 8.35 -0.09 -15.76
N SER A 155 9.45 0.56 -15.39
CA SER A 155 10.37 1.23 -16.30
C SER A 155 11.25 0.22 -17.04
N ASP A 156 11.97 0.68 -18.05
CA ASP A 156 12.81 -0.19 -18.89
C ASP A 156 13.96 -0.85 -18.11
N GLY A 157 14.41 -0.24 -17.00
CA GLY A 157 15.39 -0.82 -16.08
C GLY A 157 15.02 -2.22 -15.63
N ALA A 158 13.73 -2.51 -15.40
CA ALA A 158 13.30 -3.87 -15.04
C ALA A 158 13.59 -4.88 -16.16
N ILE A 159 13.39 -4.49 -17.42
CA ILE A 159 13.69 -5.35 -18.58
C ILE A 159 15.19 -5.49 -18.81
N HIS A 160 15.94 -4.43 -18.51
CA HIS A 160 17.39 -4.39 -18.63
C HIS A 160 18.12 -5.07 -17.45
N ALA A 161 17.40 -5.58 -16.45
CA ALA A 161 17.98 -6.30 -15.32
C ALA A 161 18.79 -7.52 -15.79
N GLY A 162 20.02 -7.64 -15.29
CA GLY A 162 20.92 -8.75 -15.60
C GLY A 162 21.74 -8.64 -16.89
N ILE A 163 21.50 -7.63 -17.74
CA ILE A 163 22.32 -7.39 -18.94
C ILE A 163 23.79 -7.19 -18.54
N GLY A 164 24.69 -7.97 -19.15
CA GLY A 164 26.14 -7.88 -18.93
C GLY A 164 26.66 -8.56 -17.65
N MET A 165 25.80 -9.26 -16.91
CA MET A 165 26.18 -10.03 -15.72
C MET A 165 25.87 -11.53 -15.87
N SER A 166 24.71 -11.99 -15.38
CA SER A 166 24.33 -13.41 -15.31
C SER A 166 23.51 -13.88 -16.53
N LEU A 167 22.79 -12.97 -17.19
CA LEU A 167 21.97 -13.23 -18.37
C LEU A 167 22.45 -12.30 -19.50
N ASN A 168 23.03 -12.86 -20.57
CA ASN A 168 23.51 -12.07 -21.70
C ASN A 168 22.40 -11.34 -22.49
N PHE A 169 21.12 -11.55 -22.15
CA PHE A 169 19.96 -11.07 -22.91
C PHE A 169 18.97 -10.21 -22.09
N GLY A 170 19.27 -9.89 -20.82
CA GLY A 170 18.33 -9.16 -19.94
C GLY A 170 17.19 -10.03 -19.40
N TRP A 171 16.16 -9.39 -18.83
CA TRP A 171 14.98 -10.03 -18.26
C TRP A 171 13.73 -9.53 -19.00
N GLU A 172 13.41 -10.12 -20.15
CA GLU A 172 12.38 -9.60 -21.05
C GLU A 172 11.01 -9.54 -20.36
N ARG A 173 10.08 -8.71 -20.86
CA ARG A 173 8.71 -8.61 -20.33
C ARG A 173 8.04 -9.98 -20.14
N LYS A 174 8.29 -10.94 -21.02
CA LYS A 174 7.74 -12.31 -20.90
C LYS A 174 8.28 -13.04 -19.67
N ASP A 175 9.55 -12.85 -19.33
CA ASP A 175 10.20 -13.51 -18.20
C ASP A 175 9.71 -12.88 -16.88
N ILE A 176 9.46 -11.57 -16.88
CA ILE A 176 8.78 -10.87 -15.78
C ILE A 176 7.36 -11.40 -15.59
N ILE A 177 6.61 -11.60 -16.68
CA ILE A 177 5.26 -12.20 -16.63
C ILE A 177 5.31 -13.57 -15.98
N ASP A 178 6.18 -14.46 -16.47
CA ASP A 178 6.29 -15.83 -15.96
C ASP A 178 6.65 -15.85 -14.46
N TYR A 179 7.56 -14.96 -14.05
CA TYR A 179 7.90 -14.77 -12.64
C TYR A 179 6.72 -14.27 -11.81
N MET A 180 6.03 -13.22 -12.27
CA MET A 180 4.92 -12.64 -11.51
C MET A 180 3.71 -13.58 -11.44
N GLU A 181 3.45 -14.39 -12.47
CA GLU A 181 2.45 -15.47 -12.39
C GLU A 181 2.83 -16.53 -11.35
N MET A 182 4.11 -16.89 -11.25
CA MET A 182 4.59 -17.88 -10.27
C MET A 182 4.49 -17.34 -8.83
N MET A 183 4.75 -16.05 -8.64
CA MET A 183 4.76 -15.41 -7.33
C MET A 183 3.39 -14.91 -6.88
N TYR A 184 2.40 -14.88 -7.76
CA TYR A 184 1.09 -14.32 -7.46
C TYR A 184 0.35 -15.09 -6.36
N ASP A 185 -0.17 -14.35 -5.38
CA ASP A 185 -1.12 -14.86 -4.39
C ASP A 185 -2.21 -13.81 -4.11
N THR A 186 -3.46 -14.26 -4.01
CA THR A 186 -4.61 -13.39 -3.70
C THR A 186 -4.45 -12.66 -2.36
N SER A 187 -3.75 -13.23 -1.39
CA SER A 187 -3.46 -12.61 -0.09
C SER A 187 -2.41 -11.51 -0.14
N PHE A 188 -1.53 -11.49 -1.16
CA PHE A 188 -0.46 -10.50 -1.25
C PHE A 188 -1.00 -9.11 -1.57
N THR A 189 -0.44 -8.11 -0.89
CA THR A 189 -0.71 -6.70 -1.18
C THR A 189 0.01 -6.26 -2.46
N ALA A 190 -0.42 -5.14 -3.03
CA ALA A 190 0.28 -4.52 -4.15
C ALA A 190 1.75 -4.23 -3.80
N LYS A 191 2.02 -3.75 -2.58
CA LYS A 191 3.39 -3.51 -2.10
C LYS A 191 4.22 -4.80 -2.06
N THR A 192 3.66 -5.89 -1.57
CA THR A 192 4.33 -7.20 -1.50
C THR A 192 4.77 -7.68 -2.89
N LEU A 193 3.85 -7.65 -3.86
CA LEU A 193 4.14 -8.04 -5.24
C LEU A 193 5.22 -7.14 -5.86
N ASN A 194 5.16 -5.84 -5.57
CA ASN A 194 6.13 -4.87 -6.07
C ASN A 194 7.53 -5.09 -5.48
N THR A 195 7.63 -5.40 -4.18
CA THR A 195 8.89 -5.74 -3.51
C THR A 195 9.49 -7.01 -4.10
N MET A 196 8.69 -8.05 -4.35
CA MET A 196 9.18 -9.30 -4.96
C MET A 196 9.80 -9.03 -6.34
N LEU A 197 9.14 -8.25 -7.19
CA LEU A 197 9.65 -7.90 -8.52
C LEU A 197 10.98 -7.14 -8.44
N LEU A 198 11.04 -6.10 -7.60
CA LEU A 198 12.23 -5.25 -7.49
C LEU A 198 13.41 -5.96 -6.80
N ASP A 199 13.13 -6.82 -5.82
CA ASP A 199 14.16 -7.67 -5.22
C ASP A 199 14.78 -8.59 -6.28
N GLU A 200 13.97 -9.14 -7.20
CA GLU A 200 14.48 -9.96 -8.30
C GLU A 200 15.30 -9.13 -9.29
N CYS A 201 14.84 -7.93 -9.68
CA CYS A 201 15.64 -7.00 -10.48
C CYS A 201 17.01 -6.72 -9.82
N ASN A 202 17.02 -6.40 -8.52
CA ASN A 202 18.24 -6.10 -7.79
C ASN A 202 19.19 -7.31 -7.70
N LYS A 203 18.66 -8.52 -7.53
CA LYS A 203 19.45 -9.76 -7.58
C LYS A 203 20.07 -9.98 -8.96
N LEU A 204 19.32 -9.76 -10.04
CA LEU A 204 19.83 -9.86 -11.40
C LEU A 204 20.94 -8.84 -11.69
N TYR A 205 20.85 -7.66 -11.08
CA TYR A 205 21.93 -6.65 -11.05
C TYR A 205 23.09 -6.97 -10.10
N GLY A 206 23.07 -8.09 -9.38
CA GLY A 206 24.08 -8.43 -8.39
C GLY A 206 24.22 -7.39 -7.27
N GLY A 207 23.14 -6.70 -6.92
CA GLY A 207 23.11 -5.64 -5.91
C GLY A 207 23.67 -4.29 -6.38
N SER A 208 24.01 -4.13 -7.66
CA SER A 208 24.48 -2.88 -8.25
C SER A 208 23.65 -2.53 -9.49
N PRO A 209 22.47 -1.88 -9.33
CA PRO A 209 21.57 -1.58 -10.44
C PRO A 209 22.27 -0.88 -11.60
N GLY A 210 22.15 -1.45 -12.80
CA GLY A 210 22.75 -0.90 -14.02
C GLY A 210 21.98 0.30 -14.58
N ASP A 211 20.70 0.38 -14.24
CA ASP A 211 19.82 1.49 -14.58
C ASP A 211 18.89 1.83 -13.42
N ASP A 212 18.23 2.97 -13.52
CA ASP A 212 17.10 3.29 -12.64
C ASP A 212 15.97 2.28 -12.93
N THR A 213 15.37 1.72 -11.89
CA THR A 213 14.35 0.67 -12.05
C THR A 213 13.21 0.91 -11.10
N THR A 214 12.03 1.14 -11.63
CA THR A 214 10.83 1.40 -10.84
C THR A 214 9.70 0.49 -11.27
N SER A 215 8.95 -0.01 -10.29
CA SER A 215 7.71 -0.73 -10.53
C SER A 215 6.59 -0.17 -9.68
N VAL A 216 5.38 -0.27 -10.22
CA VAL A 216 4.11 0.07 -9.59
C VAL A 216 3.15 -1.10 -9.77
N ALA A 217 2.56 -1.57 -8.68
CA ALA A 217 1.45 -2.49 -8.67
C ALA A 217 0.17 -1.77 -8.23
N VAL A 218 -0.92 -1.96 -9.00
CA VAL A 218 -2.28 -1.55 -8.65
C VAL A 218 -3.12 -2.82 -8.57
N LYS A 219 -3.53 -3.19 -7.35
CA LYS A 219 -4.36 -4.37 -7.11
C LYS A 219 -5.78 -3.94 -6.76
N VAL A 220 -6.74 -4.50 -7.49
CA VAL A 220 -8.16 -4.33 -7.24
C VAL A 220 -8.59 -5.35 -6.21
N ARG A 221 -9.24 -4.91 -5.14
CA ARG A 221 -9.68 -5.79 -4.05
C ARG A 221 -10.97 -5.30 -3.43
N GLU A 222 -11.68 -6.18 -2.75
CA GLU A 222 -12.81 -5.75 -1.92
C GLU A 222 -12.36 -4.90 -0.74
N ARG A 223 -13.19 -3.92 -0.40
CA ARG A 223 -13.07 -3.17 0.84
C ARG A 223 -13.27 -4.09 2.02
N ARG A 224 -12.30 -4.08 2.93
CA ARG A 224 -12.31 -4.84 4.17
C ARG A 224 -12.17 -3.88 5.33
N GLN A 225 -13.26 -3.79 6.09
CA GLN A 225 -13.33 -2.97 7.28
C GLN A 225 -12.75 -3.72 8.48
N VAL A 226 -11.87 -3.05 9.24
CA VAL A 226 -11.37 -3.53 10.53
C VAL A 226 -11.63 -2.48 11.61
N ASN A 227 -12.29 -2.89 12.68
CA ASN A 227 -12.66 -2.04 13.80
C ASN A 227 -11.81 -2.41 15.01
N LEU A 228 -11.10 -1.45 15.58
CA LEU A 228 -10.24 -1.65 16.74
C LEU A 228 -10.73 -0.79 17.90
N MET A 229 -11.15 -1.46 18.98
CA MET A 229 -11.54 -0.80 20.22
C MET A 229 -10.43 -0.90 21.26
N ILE A 230 -10.02 0.23 21.83
CA ILE A 230 -8.97 0.29 22.85
C ILE A 230 -9.31 1.23 24.01
N GLY A 231 -9.30 0.66 25.21
CA GLY A 231 -9.63 1.34 26.47
C GLY A 231 -11.12 1.62 26.65
N PRO A 232 -11.62 1.65 27.90
CA PRO A 232 -12.99 2.08 28.20
C PRO A 232 -13.15 3.60 28.08
N PRO A 233 -14.39 4.10 27.87
CA PRO A 233 -14.67 5.53 27.78
C PRO A 233 -14.36 6.26 29.08
N SER A 234 -14.07 7.57 29.03
CA SER A 234 -13.79 8.34 30.25
C SER A 234 -14.98 8.41 31.23
N SER A 235 -16.21 8.36 30.71
CA SER A 235 -17.44 8.28 31.48
C SER A 235 -18.11 6.91 31.30
N PRO A 236 -18.55 6.23 32.37
CA PRO A 236 -19.35 5.02 32.25
C PRO A 236 -20.63 5.20 31.42
N ASP A 237 -21.23 6.40 31.43
CA ASP A 237 -22.45 6.71 30.68
C ASP A 237 -22.25 6.69 29.15
N ASP A 238 -20.99 6.81 28.69
CA ASP A 238 -20.63 6.71 27.27
C ASP A 238 -20.40 5.26 26.81
N LEU A 239 -20.45 4.27 27.71
CA LEU A 239 -20.13 2.88 27.38
C LEU A 239 -21.09 2.30 26.35
N ASP A 240 -22.40 2.50 26.54
CA ASP A 240 -23.40 2.01 25.60
C ASP A 240 -23.23 2.69 24.23
N ARG A 241 -22.97 4.00 24.21
CA ARG A 241 -22.70 4.75 22.98
C ARG A 241 -21.47 4.21 22.23
N MET A 242 -20.39 3.92 22.95
CA MET A 242 -19.16 3.35 22.39
C MET A 242 -19.40 1.95 21.84
N HIS A 243 -20.10 1.10 22.59
CA HIS A 243 -20.43 -0.27 22.17
C HIS A 243 -21.38 -0.28 20.97
N ASP A 244 -22.42 0.54 20.95
CA ASP A 244 -23.35 0.61 19.83
C ASP A 244 -22.63 1.08 18.55
N ALA A 245 -21.72 2.04 18.67
CA ALA A 245 -20.88 2.47 17.55
C ALA A 245 -19.93 1.36 17.07
N PHE A 246 -19.28 0.63 17.98
CA PHE A 246 -18.33 -0.44 17.63
C PHE A 246 -19.00 -1.69 17.07
N PHE A 247 -20.06 -2.19 17.72
CA PHE A 247 -20.77 -3.40 17.31
C PHE A 247 -21.73 -3.16 16.14
N GLY A 248 -22.15 -1.92 15.92
CA GLY A 248 -22.92 -1.51 14.74
C GLY A 248 -22.11 -1.52 13.44
N MET A 249 -20.77 -1.48 13.52
CA MET A 249 -19.90 -1.60 12.36
C MET A 249 -19.85 -3.03 11.81
N SER A 250 -19.70 -3.12 10.48
CA SER A 250 -19.40 -4.36 9.77
C SER A 250 -17.89 -4.66 9.75
N GLY A 251 -17.50 -5.85 9.30
CA GLY A 251 -16.09 -6.25 9.21
C GLY A 251 -15.51 -6.79 10.52
N LYS A 252 -14.19 -6.93 10.56
CA LYS A 252 -13.48 -7.57 11.70
C LYS A 252 -13.49 -6.66 12.92
N ARG A 253 -13.49 -7.27 14.11
CA ARG A 253 -13.55 -6.60 15.41
C ARG A 253 -12.40 -7.04 16.31
N ILE A 254 -11.51 -6.10 16.61
CA ILE A 254 -10.36 -6.25 17.49
C ILE A 254 -10.65 -5.48 18.78
N VAL A 255 -10.46 -6.12 19.95
CA VAL A 255 -10.55 -5.45 21.26
C VAL A 255 -9.22 -5.57 22.01
N CYS A 256 -8.65 -4.41 22.34
CA CYS A 256 -7.39 -4.29 23.06
C CYS A 256 -7.66 -3.72 24.47
N GLY A 257 -7.30 -4.45 25.52
CA GLY A 257 -7.50 -4.02 26.90
C GLY A 257 -8.13 -5.10 27.78
N GLY A 258 -7.57 -5.38 28.95
CA GLY A 258 -8.21 -6.27 29.94
C GLY A 258 -9.60 -5.77 30.39
N THR A 259 -9.71 -4.50 30.79
CA THR A 259 -11.01 -3.90 31.14
C THR A 259 -11.92 -3.79 29.93
N THR A 260 -11.39 -3.34 28.79
CA THR A 260 -12.14 -3.17 27.53
C THR A 260 -12.77 -4.48 27.07
N SER A 261 -12.00 -5.57 27.08
CA SER A 261 -12.47 -6.90 26.68
C SER A 261 -13.49 -7.47 27.63
N THR A 262 -13.36 -7.21 28.93
CA THR A 262 -14.36 -7.60 29.94
C THR A 262 -15.70 -6.92 29.68
N LEU A 263 -15.70 -5.60 29.43
CA LEU A 263 -16.93 -4.84 29.15
C LEU A 263 -17.56 -5.26 27.81
N ALA A 264 -16.75 -5.47 26.78
CA ALA A 264 -17.21 -5.97 25.48
C ALA A 264 -17.83 -7.37 25.61
N ALA A 265 -17.21 -8.28 26.38
CA ALA A 265 -17.72 -9.62 26.62
C ALA A 265 -19.04 -9.61 27.40
N GLN A 266 -19.19 -8.71 28.38
CA GLN A 266 -20.45 -8.48 29.08
C GLN A 266 -21.57 -8.03 28.14
N ARG A 267 -21.29 -7.08 27.23
CA ARG A 267 -22.24 -6.62 26.20
C ARG A 267 -22.72 -7.76 25.30
N LEU A 268 -21.83 -8.70 24.97
CA LEU A 268 -22.12 -9.87 24.15
C LEU A 268 -22.76 -11.03 24.93
N GLY A 269 -22.75 -10.99 26.27
CA GLY A 269 -23.20 -12.10 27.11
C GLY A 269 -22.30 -13.33 27.00
N LYS A 270 -21.00 -13.15 26.73
CA LYS A 270 -20.01 -14.22 26.51
C LYS A 270 -18.86 -14.14 27.51
N PRO A 271 -18.20 -15.26 27.85
CA PRO A 271 -17.03 -15.24 28.74
C PRO A 271 -15.76 -14.81 27.99
N VAL A 272 -14.82 -14.20 28.71
CA VAL A 272 -13.44 -14.00 28.23
C VAL A 272 -12.63 -15.27 28.55
N ILE A 273 -12.13 -15.93 27.52
CA ILE A 273 -11.31 -17.14 27.65
C ILE A 273 -9.86 -16.77 27.33
N ALA A 274 -9.03 -16.61 28.36
CA ALA A 274 -7.60 -16.36 28.17
C ALA A 274 -6.94 -17.57 27.50
N GLN A 275 -6.10 -17.32 26.48
CA GLN A 275 -5.22 -18.33 25.94
C GLN A 275 -3.92 -18.29 26.75
N LEU A 276 -3.40 -19.44 27.17
CA LEU A 276 -2.18 -19.50 27.99
C LEU A 276 -0.95 -19.87 27.16
N ASP A 277 -1.07 -19.79 25.83
CA ASP A 277 0.01 -20.05 24.90
C ASP A 277 0.88 -18.78 24.76
N TYR A 278 2.01 -18.76 25.47
CA TYR A 278 3.01 -17.69 25.35
C TYR A 278 3.88 -17.94 24.12
N LEU A 279 3.40 -17.45 22.97
CA LEU A 279 4.08 -17.62 21.67
C LEU A 279 5.30 -16.72 21.51
N ASP A 280 5.36 -15.64 22.28
CA ASP A 280 6.46 -14.69 22.32
C ASP A 280 6.65 -14.23 23.78
N ALA A 281 7.90 -14.03 24.21
CA ALA A 281 8.21 -13.67 25.59
C ALA A 281 7.90 -12.19 25.88
N GLU A 282 7.87 -11.33 24.85
CA GLU A 282 7.65 -9.89 24.99
C GLU A 282 6.20 -9.49 24.73
N ILE A 283 5.40 -10.39 24.13
CA ILE A 283 4.03 -10.10 23.71
C ILE A 283 3.06 -10.90 24.57
N PRO A 284 2.17 -10.25 25.35
CA PRO A 284 1.18 -10.94 26.16
C PRO A 284 0.28 -11.85 25.33
N PRO A 285 -0.23 -12.94 25.91
CA PRO A 285 -1.10 -13.86 25.19
C PRO A 285 -2.45 -13.22 24.85
N THR A 286 -3.10 -13.77 23.83
CA THR A 286 -4.42 -13.37 23.37
C THR A 286 -5.53 -13.97 24.24
N ALA A 287 -6.74 -13.47 24.07
CA ALA A 287 -7.96 -14.07 24.62
C ALA A 287 -8.99 -14.32 23.51
N LYS A 288 -9.99 -15.15 23.83
CA LYS A 288 -11.13 -15.43 22.96
C LYS A 288 -12.42 -14.96 23.62
N VAL A 289 -13.23 -14.27 22.83
CA VAL A 289 -14.62 -13.90 23.15
C VAL A 289 -15.42 -14.16 21.88
N GLU A 290 -16.46 -14.99 21.97
CA GLU A 290 -17.32 -15.27 20.82
C GLU A 290 -17.99 -13.98 20.33
N GLY A 291 -17.87 -13.69 19.03
CA GLY A 291 -18.35 -12.44 18.42
C GLY A 291 -17.27 -11.37 18.21
N LEU A 292 -16.03 -11.61 18.67
CA LEU A 292 -14.85 -10.80 18.38
C LEU A 292 -13.82 -11.62 17.59
N ASP A 293 -13.15 -11.00 16.62
CA ASP A 293 -12.13 -11.66 15.81
C ASP A 293 -10.80 -11.79 16.55
N LEU A 294 -10.48 -10.82 17.42
CA LEU A 294 -9.24 -10.83 18.19
C LEU A 294 -9.38 -10.05 19.50
N VAL A 295 -8.91 -10.63 20.60
CA VAL A 295 -8.79 -9.96 21.90
C VAL A 295 -7.35 -10.00 22.37
N THR A 296 -6.78 -8.84 22.71
CA THR A 296 -5.39 -8.69 23.15
C THR A 296 -5.27 -7.86 24.43
N GLU A 297 -4.07 -7.85 25.04
CA GLU A 297 -3.81 -7.13 26.29
C GLU A 297 -4.12 -5.64 26.17
N GLY A 298 -3.55 -4.92 25.20
CA GLY A 298 -3.59 -3.47 25.19
C GLY A 298 -2.27 -2.84 24.79
N VAL A 299 -1.68 -2.08 25.70
CA VAL A 299 -0.58 -1.14 25.41
C VAL A 299 0.68 -1.85 24.95
N ILE A 300 1.04 -3.00 25.55
CA ILE A 300 2.28 -3.72 25.21
C ILE A 300 2.17 -4.26 23.78
N THR A 301 1.07 -4.94 23.47
CA THR A 301 0.80 -5.46 22.13
C THR A 301 0.77 -4.33 21.10
N MET A 302 0.07 -3.22 21.37
CA MET A 302 -0.03 -2.10 20.44
C MET A 302 1.30 -1.37 20.23
N SER A 303 2.16 -1.32 21.25
CA SER A 303 3.51 -0.78 21.11
C SER A 303 4.30 -1.55 20.06
N LYS A 304 4.22 -2.89 20.07
CA LYS A 304 4.85 -3.73 19.06
C LYS A 304 4.24 -3.57 17.67
N VAL A 305 2.91 -3.41 17.58
CA VAL A 305 2.23 -3.12 16.30
C VAL A 305 2.73 -1.80 15.69
N VAL A 306 2.94 -0.75 16.50
CA VAL A 306 3.50 0.52 16.02
C VAL A 306 4.94 0.36 15.54
N GLU A 307 5.75 -0.47 16.20
CA GLU A 307 7.10 -0.81 15.74
C GLU A 307 7.05 -1.48 14.36
N TYR A 308 6.19 -2.49 14.18
CA TYR A 308 5.99 -3.14 12.88
C TYR A 308 5.47 -2.17 11.82
N ALA A 309 4.58 -1.24 12.17
CA ALA A 309 4.04 -0.27 11.23
C ALA A 309 5.13 0.68 10.69
N LYS A 310 6.05 1.11 11.56
CA LYS A 310 7.19 1.95 11.17
C LYS A 310 8.16 1.18 10.30
N ASP A 311 8.51 -0.05 10.68
CA ASP A 311 9.38 -0.91 9.87
C ASP A 311 8.77 -1.18 8.49
N TYR A 312 7.46 -1.47 8.42
CA TYR A 312 6.73 -1.70 7.17
C TYR A 312 6.85 -0.53 6.20
N LEU A 313 6.83 0.71 6.68
CA LEU A 313 6.95 1.92 5.85
C LEU A 313 8.38 2.17 5.37
N HIS A 314 9.37 1.56 6.00
CA HIS A 314 10.78 1.65 5.64
C HIS A 314 11.24 0.35 4.95
N GLU A 315 12.14 -0.42 5.59
CA GLU A 315 12.79 -1.60 5.02
C GLU A 315 11.91 -2.86 5.06
N ASN A 316 10.84 -2.85 5.87
CA ASN A 316 9.96 -4.00 6.12
C ASN A 316 10.73 -5.26 6.53
N ALA A 317 11.85 -5.09 7.27
CA ALA A 317 12.74 -6.18 7.66
C ALA A 317 12.06 -7.18 8.60
N ALA A 318 11.07 -6.74 9.37
CA ALA A 318 10.29 -7.57 10.29
C ALA A 318 9.15 -8.33 9.61
N TYR A 319 8.95 -8.21 8.28
CA TYR A 319 7.88 -8.92 7.55
C TYR A 319 7.81 -10.41 7.90
N SER A 320 8.94 -11.10 7.83
CA SER A 320 9.04 -12.53 8.15
C SER A 320 8.63 -12.87 9.60
N GLN A 321 8.68 -11.90 10.51
CA GLN A 321 8.24 -12.09 11.89
C GLN A 321 6.72 -11.95 11.97
N TRP A 322 6.19 -10.77 11.64
CA TRP A 322 4.77 -10.47 11.89
C TRP A 322 3.83 -11.14 10.87
N ALA A 323 4.30 -11.49 9.67
CA ALA A 323 3.49 -12.21 8.68
C ALA A 323 3.21 -13.67 9.09
N TYR A 324 4.10 -14.31 9.85
CA TYR A 324 3.98 -15.74 10.19
C TYR A 324 3.68 -16.02 11.66
N LYS A 325 4.17 -15.19 12.60
CA LYS A 325 3.93 -15.40 14.03
C LYS A 325 2.45 -15.27 14.37
N ARG A 326 2.01 -15.99 15.41
CA ARG A 326 0.60 -16.05 15.85
C ARG A 326 0.33 -15.30 17.15
N ASP A 327 1.29 -14.52 17.63
CA ASP A 327 1.08 -13.63 18.78
C ASP A 327 0.10 -12.49 18.42
N GLY A 328 -0.38 -11.79 19.46
CA GLY A 328 -1.37 -10.73 19.31
C GLY A 328 -0.93 -9.56 18.43
N ALA A 329 0.35 -9.17 18.45
CA ALA A 329 0.83 -8.03 17.66
C ALA A 329 0.91 -8.41 16.17
N SER A 330 1.41 -9.60 15.88
CA SER A 330 1.48 -10.15 14.52
C SER A 330 0.09 -10.34 13.91
N LEU A 331 -0.89 -10.79 14.71
CA LEU A 331 -2.29 -10.89 14.28
C LEU A 331 -2.91 -9.52 13.97
N ILE A 332 -2.71 -8.51 14.83
CA ILE A 332 -3.17 -7.15 14.56
C ILE A 332 -2.48 -6.59 13.30
N ALA A 333 -1.17 -6.77 13.17
CA ALA A 333 -0.40 -6.30 12.02
C ALA A 333 -0.97 -6.84 10.71
N ARG A 334 -1.21 -8.16 10.58
CA ARG A 334 -1.85 -8.73 9.39
C ARG A 334 -3.23 -8.15 9.11
N MET A 335 -4.09 -8.07 10.13
CA MET A 335 -5.44 -7.54 9.97
C MET A 335 -5.41 -6.07 9.51
N LEU A 336 -4.50 -5.25 10.04
CA LEU A 336 -4.44 -3.82 9.72
C LEU A 336 -3.63 -3.48 8.46
N PHE A 337 -2.52 -4.17 8.22
CA PHE A 337 -1.57 -3.82 7.15
C PHE A 337 -1.96 -4.51 5.83
N GLU A 338 -2.31 -5.80 5.88
CA GLU A 338 -2.54 -6.61 4.68
C GLU A 338 -4.01 -6.73 4.33
N GLU A 339 -4.86 -6.95 5.33
CA GLU A 339 -6.27 -7.23 5.08
C GLU A 339 -7.11 -5.96 4.96
N ALA A 340 -6.93 -5.01 5.89
CA ALA A 340 -7.77 -3.82 5.96
C ALA A 340 -7.56 -2.87 4.78
N THR A 341 -8.66 -2.25 4.37
CA THR A 341 -8.70 -1.07 3.50
C THR A 341 -9.19 0.14 4.29
N ASP A 342 -10.12 -0.11 5.21
CA ASP A 342 -10.78 0.86 6.06
C ASP A 342 -10.58 0.45 7.52
N VAL A 343 -10.05 1.35 8.34
CA VAL A 343 -9.75 1.10 9.75
C VAL A 343 -10.46 2.11 10.63
N HIS A 344 -11.29 1.62 11.56
CA HIS A 344 -12.01 2.46 12.52
C HIS A 344 -11.48 2.20 13.94
N PHE A 345 -10.93 3.25 14.55
CA PHE A 345 -10.47 3.24 15.92
C PHE A 345 -11.55 3.79 16.85
N PHE A 346 -11.89 3.02 17.88
CA PHE A 346 -12.79 3.39 18.97
C PHE A 346 -11.97 3.49 20.25
N VAL A 347 -11.63 4.71 20.64
CA VAL A 347 -10.59 4.97 21.64
C VAL A 347 -11.22 5.55 22.90
N GLY A 348 -11.27 4.75 23.95
CA GLY A 348 -11.76 5.20 25.24
C GLY A 348 -10.70 6.00 26.00
N ARG A 349 -11.10 7.08 26.67
CA ARG A 349 -10.21 8.02 27.39
C ARG A 349 -10.17 7.80 28.90
N ALA A 350 -10.67 6.67 29.40
CA ALA A 350 -10.50 6.33 30.81
C ALA A 350 -9.02 6.31 31.20
N ILE A 351 -8.73 6.94 32.34
CA ILE A 351 -7.41 6.88 32.97
C ILE A 351 -7.35 5.56 33.74
N ASN A 352 -6.38 4.71 33.38
CA ASN A 352 -6.14 3.47 34.12
C ASN A 352 -5.24 3.75 35.32
N PRO A 353 -5.69 3.55 36.57
CA PRO A 353 -4.88 3.75 37.76
C PRO A 353 -3.61 2.87 37.78
N ALA A 354 -3.63 1.69 37.15
CA ALA A 354 -2.47 0.81 37.06
C ALA A 354 -1.32 1.40 36.21
N HIS A 355 -1.63 2.36 35.32
CA HIS A 355 -0.67 3.12 34.50
C HIS A 355 -0.27 4.46 35.15
N GLN A 356 -0.61 4.68 36.43
CA GLN A 356 -0.18 5.86 37.19
C GLN A 356 1.00 5.56 38.14
N ASN A 357 1.53 4.34 38.13
CA ASN A 357 2.74 4.03 38.90
C ASN A 357 3.94 4.73 38.26
N PRO A 358 4.61 5.69 38.93
CA PRO A 358 5.77 6.40 38.37
C PRO A 358 6.97 5.49 38.12
N ASN A 359 6.97 4.26 38.66
CA ASN A 359 7.98 3.24 38.39
C ASN A 359 7.62 2.32 37.21
N LEU A 360 6.44 2.47 36.60
CA LEU A 360 6.08 1.78 35.37
C LEU A 360 6.33 2.74 34.19
N PRO A 361 6.94 2.27 33.09
CA PRO A 361 7.23 3.10 31.92
C PRO A 361 5.97 3.51 31.14
N ILE A 362 4.77 3.21 31.63
CA ILE A 362 3.50 3.35 30.89
C ILE A 362 2.65 4.45 31.52
N THR A 363 2.61 5.63 30.91
CA THR A 363 1.70 6.73 31.27
C THR A 363 0.48 6.78 30.34
N PHE A 364 -0.63 7.38 30.77
CA PHE A 364 -1.85 7.57 29.94
C PHE A 364 -1.56 8.18 28.55
N ASN A 365 -0.56 9.06 28.47
CA ASN A 365 -0.09 9.66 27.21
C ASN A 365 0.37 8.61 26.19
N ILE A 366 0.87 7.46 26.64
CA ILE A 366 1.42 6.43 25.75
C ILE A 366 0.33 5.78 24.90
N LYS A 367 -0.84 5.44 25.45
CA LYS A 367 -1.93 4.86 24.66
C LYS A 367 -2.36 5.79 23.52
N MET A 368 -2.53 7.08 23.82
CA MET A 368 -2.91 8.08 22.84
C MET A 368 -1.85 8.23 21.75
N GLN A 369 -0.57 8.37 22.15
CA GLN A 369 0.55 8.44 21.22
C GLN A 369 0.65 7.19 20.34
N LEU A 370 0.40 5.99 20.88
CA LEU A 370 0.42 4.75 20.11
C LEU A 370 -0.69 4.73 19.05
N VAL A 371 -1.91 5.13 19.41
CA VAL A 371 -3.03 5.22 18.46
C VAL A 371 -2.71 6.26 17.38
N GLU A 372 -2.24 7.45 17.76
CA GLU A 372 -1.90 8.52 16.81
C GLU A 372 -0.81 8.07 15.83
N ASN A 373 0.28 7.49 16.34
CA ASN A 373 1.37 6.95 15.52
C ASN A 373 0.87 5.86 14.57
N LEU A 374 0.06 4.92 15.06
CA LEU A 374 -0.47 3.85 14.22
C LEU A 374 -1.41 4.40 13.14
N CYS A 375 -2.28 5.34 13.49
CA CYS A 375 -3.18 5.97 12.54
C CYS A 375 -2.42 6.71 11.43
N GLN A 376 -1.34 7.41 11.80
CA GLN A 376 -0.48 8.08 10.82
C GLN A 376 0.17 7.07 9.89
N SER A 377 0.79 6.02 10.44
CA SER A 377 1.42 4.98 9.63
C SER A 377 0.42 4.27 8.70
N LEU A 378 -0.79 3.95 9.17
CA LEU A 378 -1.81 3.34 8.33
C LEU A 378 -2.27 4.26 7.19
N LYS A 379 -2.37 5.57 7.41
CA LYS A 379 -2.65 6.53 6.33
C LYS A 379 -1.52 6.59 5.30
N GLU A 380 -0.28 6.55 5.75
CA GLU A 380 0.90 6.47 4.87
C GLU A 380 0.95 5.15 4.08
N MET A 381 0.38 4.07 4.62
CA MET A 381 0.13 2.81 3.90
C MET A 381 -1.08 2.87 2.94
N GLY A 382 -1.71 4.03 2.77
CA GLY A 382 -2.87 4.21 1.89
C GLY A 382 -4.22 3.75 2.47
N LYS A 383 -4.29 3.43 3.78
CA LYS A 383 -5.55 3.01 4.41
C LYS A 383 -6.45 4.21 4.73
N ARG A 384 -7.77 3.99 4.69
CA ARG A 384 -8.75 4.97 5.19
C ARG A 384 -8.90 4.81 6.69
N VAL A 385 -8.43 5.79 7.46
CA VAL A 385 -8.41 5.71 8.92
C VAL A 385 -9.38 6.72 9.52
N THR A 386 -10.34 6.23 10.32
CA THR A 386 -11.25 7.04 11.14
C THR A 386 -10.98 6.78 12.61
N VAL A 387 -10.95 7.83 13.44
CA VAL A 387 -10.75 7.72 14.88
C VAL A 387 -11.90 8.41 15.60
N THR A 388 -12.55 7.70 16.53
CA THR A 388 -13.60 8.24 17.40
C THR A 388 -13.19 8.07 18.86
N TYR A 389 -13.24 9.17 19.60
CA TYR A 389 -12.87 9.22 21.01
C TYR A 389 -14.10 9.20 21.91
N PHE A 390 -14.01 8.43 23.00
CA PHE A 390 -15.06 8.28 23.99
C PHE A 390 -14.57 8.70 25.38
#